data_AF-A0A6N4V3K0-F1
#
_entry.id   AF-A0A6N4V3K0-F1
#
_cell.length_a   1.000
_cell.length_b   1.000
_cell.length_c   1.000
_cell.angle_alpha   90.00
_cell.angle_beta   90.00
_cell.angle_gamma   90.00
#
_symmetry.space_group_name_H-M   'P 1'
#
loop_
_entity.id
_entity.type
_entity.pdbx_description
1 polymer ?
#
loop_
_entity_poly.entity_id
_entity_poly.type
_entity_poly.pdbx_seq_one_letter_code
_entity_poly.pdbx_strand_id
1 'polypeptide(L)'
;MRRHRIAAGMLSALLMWHAAPTAGATPVELPPLLPGQVLRIGPAAGTGTLTADYGIGATDLCEFLEFPSGILQVCGDSFAGQGVGYGGWYSPVALHVVGDSLDDGGGVRYDGVTGVATPLLADPTPAGTSQLPAGVIEINRENYLMVTTTEALRPVSSRLVKALPGRGDWPTVPGSERDAGYAQGRQTQISGYYDPIPTAESERGWVYLVANNFDRSGPVELYRAGPDSFTDRDTWQAWSGAQWGGEPAPLWDDMVGEMSVRQLDGRTVLSYFNATTGNMEIRVADDPTGLGTAPVTTVVVAAPWPDPAEVLPPPQDNRLAQPYGGYIAPTSTLDAVRVFVSQWNTMPRGGTPYRVIQYAVNPLKPS
;
A
#
# COMPACT_ATOMS: atom_id res chain seq x y z
N MET A 1 50.58 -6.49 -72.68
CA MET A 1 50.61 -7.78 -71.95
C MET A 1 49.53 -7.77 -70.88
N ARG A 2 48.69 -8.84 -70.82
CA ARG A 2 47.63 -9.18 -69.83
C ARG A 2 46.52 -8.11 -69.61
N ARG A 3 45.28 -8.22 -70.14
CA ARG A 3 44.11 -9.09 -69.79
C ARG A 3 43.88 -9.12 -68.25
N HIS A 4 42.74 -8.76 -67.65
CA HIS A 4 41.31 -9.12 -67.81
C HIS A 4 40.42 -7.96 -67.26
N ARG A 5 39.23 -7.53 -67.75
CA ARG A 5 37.89 -8.11 -68.04
C ARG A 5 37.01 -8.45 -66.81
N ILE A 6 35.79 -7.86 -66.81
CA ILE A 6 34.50 -8.31 -66.20
C ILE A 6 34.27 -7.90 -64.71
N ALA A 7 33.08 -7.53 -64.18
CA ALA A 7 31.78 -7.02 -64.68
C ALA A 7 30.89 -6.57 -63.49
N ALA A 8 29.71 -6.04 -63.85
CA ALA A 8 28.53 -5.68 -63.07
C ALA A 8 28.19 -6.47 -61.79
N GLY A 9 27.55 -5.78 -60.85
CA GLY A 9 26.77 -6.40 -59.77
C GLY A 9 25.99 -5.36 -58.97
N MET A 10 24.69 -5.25 -59.23
CA MET A 10 23.74 -4.61 -58.30
C MET A 10 23.80 -5.35 -56.96
N LEU A 11 23.92 -4.64 -55.85
CA LEU A 11 23.63 -5.18 -54.52
C LEU A 11 22.50 -4.37 -53.89
N SER A 12 21.30 -4.94 -53.98
CA SER A 12 20.15 -4.57 -53.16
C SER A 12 20.44 -5.01 -51.72
N ALA A 13 20.63 -4.07 -50.81
CA ALA A 13 20.66 -4.37 -49.38
C ALA A 13 19.24 -4.31 -48.83
N LEU A 14 18.59 -5.46 -48.74
CA LEU A 14 17.44 -5.72 -47.88
C LEU A 14 17.91 -5.58 -46.42
N LEU A 15 17.73 -4.41 -45.83
CA LEU A 15 17.81 -4.25 -44.37
C LEU A 15 16.51 -4.76 -43.78
N MET A 16 16.53 -6.04 -43.40
CA MET A 16 15.49 -6.67 -42.59
C MET A 16 15.45 -5.98 -41.23
N TRP A 17 14.36 -5.25 -40.97
CA TRP A 17 13.95 -4.86 -39.63
C TRP A 17 13.89 -6.13 -38.78
N HIS A 18 14.86 -6.30 -37.88
CA HIS A 18 14.71 -7.25 -36.78
C HIS A 18 13.79 -6.58 -35.78
N ALA A 19 12.48 -6.73 -35.98
CA ALA A 19 11.53 -6.63 -34.90
C ALA A 19 11.93 -7.72 -33.90
N ALA A 20 12.61 -7.33 -32.81
CA ALA A 20 12.75 -8.21 -31.67
C ALA A 20 11.34 -8.63 -31.26
N PRO A 21 11.05 -9.93 -31.13
CA PRO A 21 9.75 -10.34 -30.63
C PRO A 21 9.63 -9.76 -29.23
N THR A 22 8.62 -8.92 -29.02
CA THR A 22 8.10 -8.64 -27.68
C THR A 22 7.67 -9.99 -27.14
N ALA A 23 8.54 -10.63 -26.37
CA ALA A 23 8.18 -11.77 -25.56
C ALA A 23 7.15 -11.22 -24.56
N GLY A 24 5.87 -11.35 -24.88
CA GLY A 24 4.84 -11.38 -23.86
C GLY A 24 5.24 -12.53 -22.95
N ALA A 25 5.87 -12.22 -21.81
CA ALA A 25 6.13 -13.22 -20.79
C ALA A 25 4.76 -13.80 -20.46
N THR A 26 4.56 -15.08 -20.75
CA THR A 26 3.41 -15.81 -20.25
C THR A 26 3.34 -15.54 -18.75
N PRO A 27 2.20 -15.11 -18.19
CA PRO A 27 2.10 -14.86 -16.76
C PRO A 27 2.64 -16.09 -16.03
N VAL A 28 3.68 -15.88 -15.22
CA VAL A 28 4.20 -16.95 -14.38
C VAL A 28 3.10 -17.17 -13.34
N GLU A 29 2.32 -18.23 -13.50
CA GLU A 29 1.33 -18.56 -12.48
C GLU A 29 2.08 -18.90 -11.18
N LEU A 30 1.67 -18.30 -10.07
CA LEU A 30 2.33 -18.59 -8.82
C LEU A 30 2.00 -20.00 -8.36
N PRO A 31 2.99 -20.74 -7.82
CA PRO A 31 2.70 -22.03 -7.23
C PRO A 31 1.72 -21.86 -6.07
N PRO A 32 0.80 -22.82 -5.85
CA PRO A 32 -0.05 -22.83 -4.67
C PRO A 32 0.80 -22.73 -3.40
N LEU A 33 0.42 -21.83 -2.50
CA LEU A 33 1.10 -21.62 -1.22
C LEU A 33 0.47 -22.50 -0.14
N LEU A 34 1.29 -23.17 0.66
CA LEU A 34 0.82 -23.84 1.88
C LEU A 34 0.49 -22.81 2.98
N PRO A 35 -0.40 -23.13 3.94
CA PRO A 35 -0.65 -22.24 5.07
C PRO A 35 0.64 -21.81 5.79
N GLY A 36 0.79 -20.52 6.04
CA GLY A 36 1.98 -19.86 6.58
C GLY A 36 3.09 -19.58 5.57
N GLN A 37 2.98 -20.05 4.32
CA GLN A 37 4.01 -19.86 3.31
C GLN A 37 3.93 -18.46 2.68
N VAL A 38 5.11 -17.88 2.44
CA VAL A 38 5.29 -16.59 1.77
C VAL A 38 6.19 -16.77 0.55
N LEU A 39 5.91 -16.01 -0.50
CA LEU A 39 6.78 -15.86 -1.66
C LEU A 39 6.90 -14.38 -2.03
N ARG A 40 8.12 -13.89 -2.23
CA ARG A 40 8.34 -12.57 -2.83
C ARG A 40 8.15 -12.64 -4.33
N ILE A 41 7.32 -11.74 -4.88
CA ILE A 41 7.13 -11.60 -6.33
C ILE A 41 8.24 -10.70 -6.89
N GLY A 42 8.36 -9.48 -6.40
CA GLY A 42 9.42 -8.56 -6.82
C GLY A 42 9.14 -7.10 -6.47
N PRO A 43 10.07 -6.19 -6.79
CA PRO A 43 9.83 -4.75 -6.73
C PRO A 43 8.62 -4.38 -7.60
N ALA A 44 7.67 -3.66 -7.02
CA ALA A 44 6.46 -3.18 -7.68
C ALA A 44 6.63 -1.73 -8.14
N ALA A 45 7.02 -0.83 -7.22
CA ALA A 45 7.11 0.61 -7.48
C ALA A 45 8.36 1.23 -6.85
N GLY A 46 8.80 2.39 -7.36
CA GLY A 46 9.93 3.15 -6.82
C GLY A 46 11.29 2.69 -7.36
N THR A 47 12.34 2.76 -6.53
CA THR A 47 13.73 2.56 -6.97
C THR A 47 13.91 1.27 -7.78
N GLY A 48 14.43 1.41 -9.00
CA GLY A 48 14.73 0.30 -9.90
C GLY A 48 13.53 -0.31 -10.61
N THR A 49 12.36 0.35 -10.61
CA THR A 49 11.13 -0.12 -11.26
C THR A 49 10.72 0.75 -12.44
N LEU A 50 9.73 0.28 -13.20
CA LEU A 50 9.20 0.98 -14.37
C LEU A 50 8.37 2.22 -14.01
N THR A 51 8.07 2.48 -12.73
CA THR A 51 7.39 3.73 -12.34
C THR A 51 8.21 4.98 -12.69
N ALA A 52 9.52 4.82 -12.89
CA ALA A 52 10.40 5.89 -13.36
C ALA A 52 9.99 6.46 -14.72
N ASP A 53 9.37 5.64 -15.59
CA ASP A 53 8.88 6.08 -16.91
C ASP A 53 7.71 7.08 -16.78
N TYR A 54 7.05 7.11 -15.63
CA TYR A 54 6.01 8.07 -15.26
C TYR A 54 6.53 9.20 -14.36
N GLY A 55 7.85 9.32 -14.19
CA GLY A 55 8.46 10.34 -13.36
C GLY A 55 8.41 10.05 -11.86
N ILE A 56 8.23 8.77 -11.47
CA ILE A 56 8.27 8.30 -10.07
C ILE A 56 9.41 7.28 -9.94
N GLY A 57 10.62 7.78 -9.71
CA GLY A 57 11.82 6.95 -9.56
C GLY A 57 11.98 6.35 -8.15
N ALA A 58 11.28 6.86 -7.15
CA ALA A 58 11.30 6.36 -5.77
C ALA A 58 9.99 6.70 -5.07
N THR A 59 9.44 5.78 -4.27
CA THR A 59 8.13 5.95 -3.61
C THR A 59 7.93 4.95 -2.48
N ASP A 60 6.96 5.22 -1.61
CA ASP A 60 6.52 4.32 -0.55
C ASP A 60 5.00 4.30 -0.32
N LEU A 61 4.60 3.54 0.70
CA LEU A 61 3.24 3.29 1.18
C LEU A 61 2.39 2.55 0.12
N CYS A 62 1.87 3.27 -0.88
CA CYS A 62 1.13 2.72 -2.02
C CYS A 62 -0.05 1.80 -1.63
N GLU A 63 -1.03 2.37 -0.92
CA GLU A 63 -2.28 1.71 -0.53
C GLU A 63 -3.33 1.71 -1.67
N PHE A 64 -4.14 0.66 -1.75
CA PHE A 64 -5.09 0.47 -2.85
C PHE A 64 -6.45 1.12 -2.62
N LEU A 65 -6.92 1.86 -3.63
CA LEU A 65 -8.31 2.28 -3.78
C LEU A 65 -8.92 1.65 -5.03
N GLU A 66 -10.09 1.03 -4.89
CA GLU A 66 -10.81 0.42 -6.00
C GLU A 66 -11.95 1.34 -6.46
N PHE A 67 -12.01 1.62 -7.76
CA PHE A 67 -13.11 2.37 -8.37
C PHE A 67 -13.70 1.54 -9.51
N PRO A 68 -14.96 1.79 -9.90
CA PRO A 68 -15.52 1.20 -11.11
C PRO A 68 -14.71 1.49 -12.38
N SER A 69 -13.94 2.59 -12.40
CA SER A 69 -13.08 2.97 -13.52
C SER A 69 -11.69 2.32 -13.51
N GLY A 70 -11.30 1.64 -12.43
CA GLY A 70 -9.96 1.07 -12.26
C GLY A 70 -9.44 1.19 -10.83
N ILE A 71 -8.23 0.69 -10.63
CA ILE A 71 -7.57 0.64 -9.32
C ILE A 71 -6.45 1.67 -9.26
N LEU A 72 -6.33 2.38 -8.14
CA LEU A 72 -5.24 3.29 -7.84
C LEU A 72 -4.41 2.77 -6.67
N GLN A 73 -3.09 2.96 -6.72
CA GLN A 73 -2.23 2.89 -5.54
C GLN A 73 -1.81 4.29 -5.10
N VAL A 74 -2.30 4.72 -3.93
CA VAL A 74 -1.97 6.01 -3.33
C VAL A 74 -0.68 5.88 -2.53
N CYS A 75 0.37 6.48 -3.04
CA CYS A 75 1.70 6.41 -2.48
C CYS A 75 2.03 7.67 -1.68
N GLY A 76 2.94 7.53 -0.71
CA GLY A 76 3.41 8.60 0.16
C GLY A 76 4.39 9.53 -0.54
N ASP A 77 5.48 9.84 0.15
CA ASP A 77 6.52 10.68 -0.41
C ASP A 77 7.10 10.00 -1.65
N SER A 78 7.16 10.74 -2.75
CA SER A 78 7.53 10.24 -4.06
C SER A 78 8.50 11.18 -4.74
N PHE A 79 9.52 10.63 -5.39
CA PHE A 79 10.60 11.39 -5.99
C PHE A 79 10.80 11.02 -7.45
N ALA A 80 11.12 12.00 -8.29
CA ALA A 80 11.38 11.76 -9.71
C ALA A 80 12.68 10.98 -9.96
N GLY A 81 13.68 11.14 -9.08
CA GLY A 81 14.93 10.39 -9.09
C GLY A 81 14.84 9.05 -8.39
N GLN A 82 15.91 8.26 -8.47
CA GLN A 82 15.98 6.86 -7.98
C GLN A 82 16.17 6.72 -6.46
N GLY A 83 15.89 7.77 -5.68
CA GLY A 83 15.98 7.74 -4.22
C GLY A 83 15.38 8.98 -3.58
N VAL A 84 15.28 8.97 -2.25
CA VAL A 84 14.75 10.09 -1.46
C VAL A 84 15.56 11.36 -1.70
N GLY A 85 14.86 12.46 -2.02
CA GLY A 85 15.45 13.79 -2.23
C GLY A 85 16.06 14.03 -3.62
N TYR A 86 15.97 13.08 -4.55
CA TYR A 86 16.46 13.26 -5.91
C TYR A 86 15.34 13.66 -6.88
N GLY A 87 15.47 14.80 -7.56
CA GLY A 87 14.48 15.29 -8.51
C GLY A 87 13.27 15.97 -7.84
N GLY A 88 12.15 16.08 -8.57
CA GLY A 88 10.90 16.61 -8.03
C GLY A 88 10.35 15.73 -6.91
N TRP A 89 9.73 16.36 -5.89
CA TRP A 89 9.11 15.70 -4.74
C TRP A 89 7.60 15.92 -4.78
N TYR A 90 6.84 14.84 -4.67
CA TYR A 90 5.38 14.80 -4.72
C TYR A 90 4.85 14.00 -3.52
N SER A 91 3.77 14.46 -2.90
CA SER A 91 3.22 13.82 -1.70
C SER A 91 1.77 14.23 -1.46
N PRO A 92 0.80 13.31 -1.55
CA PRO A 92 0.87 11.97 -2.15
C PRO A 92 0.77 11.97 -3.69
N VAL A 93 1.03 10.81 -4.31
CA VAL A 93 0.70 10.51 -5.72
C VAL A 93 -0.20 9.28 -5.81
N ALA A 94 -0.89 9.09 -6.94
CA ALA A 94 -1.69 7.90 -7.21
C ALA A 94 -1.22 7.23 -8.50
N LEU A 95 -0.59 6.06 -8.39
CA LEU A 95 -0.23 5.21 -9.53
C LEU A 95 -1.47 4.50 -10.06
N HIS A 96 -1.61 4.44 -11.40
CA HIS A 96 -2.75 3.80 -12.07
C HIS A 96 -2.40 2.34 -12.32
N VAL A 97 -3.13 1.42 -11.69
CA VAL A 97 -2.86 -0.01 -11.77
C VAL A 97 -3.49 -0.57 -13.04
N VAL A 98 -2.72 -1.33 -13.81
CA VAL A 98 -3.27 -2.12 -14.92
C VAL A 98 -4.05 -3.29 -14.30
N GLY A 99 -5.38 -3.26 -14.42
CA GLY A 99 -6.28 -4.04 -13.56
C GLY A 99 -6.05 -5.56 -13.51
N ASP A 100 -5.61 -6.19 -14.61
CA ASP A 100 -5.33 -7.63 -14.66
C ASP A 100 -3.97 -8.01 -14.07
N SER A 101 -3.10 -7.04 -13.79
CA SER A 101 -1.71 -7.30 -13.41
C SER A 101 -1.49 -7.65 -11.95
N LEU A 102 -2.47 -7.42 -11.06
CA LEU A 102 -2.29 -7.66 -9.63
C LEU A 102 -2.04 -9.13 -9.29
N ASP A 103 -2.60 -10.03 -10.10
CA ASP A 103 -2.50 -11.47 -9.91
C ASP A 103 -1.43 -12.12 -10.79
N ASP A 104 -0.83 -11.37 -11.73
CA ASP A 104 0.28 -11.81 -12.56
C ASP A 104 1.48 -12.18 -11.66
N GLY A 105 2.08 -13.36 -11.84
CA GLY A 105 3.32 -13.67 -11.10
C GLY A 105 4.56 -12.92 -11.60
N GLY A 106 4.42 -12.09 -12.65
CA GLY A 106 5.39 -11.05 -13.01
C GLY A 106 5.29 -9.80 -12.12
N GLY A 107 4.24 -9.69 -11.32
CA GLY A 107 3.94 -8.54 -10.46
C GLY A 107 3.06 -7.49 -11.13
N VAL A 108 2.58 -6.56 -10.31
CA VAL A 108 1.73 -5.44 -10.75
C VAL A 108 2.42 -4.56 -11.79
N ARG A 109 1.61 -4.00 -12.70
CA ARG A 109 2.01 -3.04 -13.74
C ARG A 109 1.23 -1.74 -13.59
N TYR A 110 1.82 -0.66 -14.07
CA TYR A 110 1.22 0.67 -14.06
C TYR A 110 1.23 1.31 -15.44
N ASP A 111 0.19 2.08 -15.76
CA ASP A 111 0.03 2.80 -17.03
C ASP A 111 -0.07 4.34 -16.87
N GLY A 112 0.06 4.84 -15.64
CA GLY A 112 0.00 6.28 -15.38
C GLY A 112 0.18 6.66 -13.92
N VAL A 113 0.17 7.97 -13.69
CA VAL A 113 0.22 8.59 -12.36
C VAL A 113 -0.59 9.88 -12.31
N THR A 114 -1.30 10.10 -11.21
CA THR A 114 -1.92 11.38 -10.83
C THR A 114 -1.16 11.96 -9.63
N GLY A 115 -1.09 13.28 -9.49
CA GLY A 115 -0.43 13.93 -8.34
C GLY A 115 0.92 14.57 -8.66
N VAL A 116 1.40 14.46 -9.90
CA VAL A 116 2.70 15.01 -10.35
C VAL A 116 2.53 16.40 -10.97
N ALA A 117 1.74 16.53 -12.05
CA ALA A 117 1.52 17.80 -12.73
C ALA A 117 0.53 18.71 -11.98
N THR A 118 -0.48 18.10 -11.39
CA THR A 118 -1.45 18.71 -10.48
C THR A 118 -1.40 17.92 -9.18
N PRO A 119 -1.30 18.57 -8.01
CA PRO A 119 -1.30 17.87 -6.72
C PRO A 119 -2.49 16.91 -6.59
N LEU A 120 -2.27 15.78 -5.91
CA LEU A 120 -3.37 14.82 -5.71
C LEU A 120 -4.42 15.40 -4.77
N LEU A 121 -4.01 16.17 -3.76
CA LEU A 121 -4.87 16.78 -2.76
C LEU A 121 -5.14 18.26 -3.11
N ALA A 122 -6.35 18.73 -2.83
CA ALA A 122 -6.72 20.13 -3.06
C ALA A 122 -5.99 21.10 -2.09
N ASP A 123 -5.78 20.67 -0.84
CA ASP A 123 -5.10 21.51 0.15
C ASP A 123 -3.58 21.40 -0.02
N PRO A 124 -2.87 22.54 -0.11
CA PRO A 124 -1.43 22.56 -0.32
C PRO A 124 -0.69 22.05 0.92
N THR A 125 0.45 21.40 0.70
CA THR A 125 1.32 20.92 1.77
C THR A 125 1.94 22.10 2.52
N PRO A 126 1.73 22.21 3.85
CA PRO A 126 2.38 23.24 4.66
C PRO A 126 3.92 23.17 4.55
N ALA A 127 4.59 24.32 4.61
CA ALA A 127 6.04 24.38 4.50
C ALA A 127 6.72 23.55 5.61
N GLY A 128 7.71 22.73 5.23
CA GLY A 128 8.45 21.86 6.16
C GLY A 128 7.72 20.58 6.58
N THR A 129 6.57 20.27 5.97
CA THR A 129 5.76 19.08 6.28
C THR A 129 5.58 18.18 5.07
N SER A 130 5.13 16.94 5.30
CA SER A 130 4.61 16.01 4.28
C SER A 130 3.11 15.76 4.53
N GLN A 131 2.36 15.46 3.47
CA GLN A 131 0.98 14.96 3.58
C GLN A 131 0.94 13.50 3.14
N LEU A 132 0.83 12.58 4.09
CA LEU A 132 0.99 11.15 3.83
C LEU A 132 -0.35 10.41 3.88
N PRO A 133 -0.57 9.41 3.00
CA PRO A 133 -1.70 8.51 3.12
C PRO A 133 -1.55 7.72 4.42
N ALA A 134 -2.60 7.75 5.23
CA ALA A 134 -2.63 7.17 6.56
C ALA A 134 -3.83 6.21 6.73
N GLY A 135 -4.30 5.62 5.63
CA GLY A 135 -5.42 4.70 5.61
C GLY A 135 -6.45 5.01 4.54
N VAL A 136 -7.08 3.97 4.01
CA VAL A 136 -8.23 4.08 3.10
C VAL A 136 -9.47 3.41 3.67
N ILE A 137 -10.64 3.91 3.26
CA ILE A 137 -11.94 3.33 3.57
C ILE A 137 -12.82 3.43 2.33
N GLU A 138 -13.37 2.29 1.90
CA GLU A 138 -14.38 2.22 0.83
C GLU A 138 -15.76 1.91 1.43
N ILE A 139 -16.76 2.73 1.10
CA ILE A 139 -18.15 2.58 1.55
C ILE A 139 -19.06 2.77 0.34
N ASN A 140 -19.79 1.74 -0.10
CA ASN A 140 -20.76 1.88 -1.20
C ASN A 140 -20.20 2.59 -2.46
N ARG A 141 -18.99 2.20 -2.93
CA ARG A 141 -18.26 2.81 -4.07
C ARG A 141 -17.73 4.23 -3.84
N GLU A 142 -17.86 4.72 -2.62
CA GLU A 142 -17.29 5.98 -2.19
C GLU A 142 -15.98 5.72 -1.46
N ASN A 143 -14.90 6.32 -1.95
CA ASN A 143 -13.56 6.12 -1.42
C ASN A 143 -13.11 7.33 -0.60
N TYR A 144 -12.60 7.06 0.59
CA TYR A 144 -12.04 8.04 1.50
C TYR A 144 -10.59 7.69 1.79
N LEU A 145 -9.74 8.72 1.80
CA LEU A 145 -8.34 8.63 2.21
C LEU A 145 -8.18 9.41 3.51
N MET A 146 -7.65 8.78 4.56
CA MET A 146 -7.09 9.53 5.68
C MET A 146 -5.74 10.10 5.24
N VAL A 147 -5.59 11.41 5.34
CA VAL A 147 -4.32 12.10 5.13
C VAL A 147 -3.83 12.62 6.47
N THR A 148 -2.59 12.31 6.80
CA THR A 148 -1.91 12.84 7.99
C THR A 148 -0.79 13.76 7.56
N THR A 149 -0.87 15.01 8.02
CA THR A 149 0.20 15.99 7.87
C THR A 149 1.25 15.72 8.92
N THR A 150 2.51 15.57 8.52
CA THR A 150 3.61 15.24 9.42
C THR A 150 4.77 16.21 9.30
N GLU A 151 5.45 16.47 10.42
CA GLU A 151 6.76 17.13 10.46
C GLU A 151 7.77 16.11 10.97
N ALA A 152 8.75 15.74 10.13
CA ALA A 152 9.72 14.67 10.44
C ALA A 152 9.04 13.38 10.96
N LEU A 153 7.96 12.96 10.28
CA LEU A 153 7.11 11.81 10.60
C LEU A 153 6.31 11.90 11.90
N ARG A 154 6.35 13.04 12.61
CA ARG A 154 5.47 13.29 13.76
C ARG A 154 4.14 13.87 13.26
N PRO A 155 2.99 13.32 13.66
CA PRO A 155 1.70 13.84 13.22
C PRO A 155 1.46 15.25 13.76
N VAL A 156 0.93 16.12 12.91
CA VAL A 156 0.49 17.49 13.26
C VAL A 156 -1.03 17.58 13.20
N SER A 157 -1.62 17.11 12.10
CA SER A 157 -3.07 17.02 11.93
C SER A 157 -3.43 15.84 11.03
N SER A 158 -4.70 15.43 11.06
CA SER A 158 -5.24 14.39 10.19
C SER A 158 -6.63 14.78 9.68
N ARG A 159 -6.97 14.39 8.47
CA ARG A 159 -8.29 14.66 7.88
C ARG A 159 -8.69 13.59 6.87
N LEU A 160 -9.99 13.45 6.66
CA LEU A 160 -10.51 12.61 5.59
C LEU A 160 -10.56 13.42 4.30
N VAL A 161 -10.15 12.80 3.20
CA VAL A 161 -10.18 13.35 1.85
C VAL A 161 -11.05 12.46 0.99
N LYS A 162 -11.86 13.08 0.13
CA LYS A 162 -12.67 12.37 -0.84
C LYS A 162 -11.84 12.01 -2.07
N ALA A 163 -11.62 10.72 -2.32
CA ALA A 163 -10.86 10.32 -3.49
C ALA A 163 -11.73 10.38 -4.76
N LEU A 164 -11.24 11.05 -5.79
CA LEU A 164 -11.94 11.25 -7.06
C LEU A 164 -11.12 10.65 -8.21
N PRO A 165 -11.57 9.54 -8.83
CA PRO A 165 -10.77 8.87 -9.85
C PRO A 165 -10.59 9.77 -11.08
N GLY A 166 -9.42 9.66 -11.73
CA GLY A 166 -9.13 10.35 -13.00
C GLY A 166 -8.76 11.83 -12.91
N ARG A 167 -8.59 12.39 -11.71
CA ARG A 167 -8.13 13.78 -11.52
C ARG A 167 -7.35 13.97 -10.21
N GLY A 168 -6.55 15.03 -10.14
CA GLY A 168 -6.04 15.58 -8.89
C GLY A 168 -7.05 16.50 -8.19
N ASP A 169 -6.56 17.28 -7.24
CA ASP A 169 -7.35 18.19 -6.39
C ASP A 169 -8.46 17.49 -5.59
N TRP A 170 -8.14 16.37 -4.94
CA TRP A 170 -9.07 15.65 -4.08
C TRP A 170 -9.46 16.51 -2.88
N PRO A 171 -10.76 16.78 -2.68
CA PRO A 171 -11.19 17.72 -1.66
C PRO A 171 -11.20 17.08 -0.27
N THR A 172 -10.79 17.86 0.72
CA THR A 172 -10.99 17.52 2.13
C THR A 172 -12.47 17.40 2.43
N VAL A 173 -12.84 16.35 3.18
CA VAL A 173 -14.20 16.17 3.68
C VAL A 173 -14.47 17.24 4.73
N PRO A 174 -15.50 18.09 4.56
CA PRO A 174 -15.76 19.20 5.47
C PRO A 174 -15.90 18.74 6.93
N GLY A 175 -15.23 19.44 7.84
CA GLY A 175 -15.29 19.16 9.27
C GLY A 175 -14.56 17.90 9.73
N SER A 176 -13.82 17.20 8.87
CA SER A 176 -13.10 15.96 9.24
C SER A 176 -11.71 16.20 9.83
N GLU A 177 -11.16 17.40 9.68
CA GLU A 177 -9.83 17.75 10.21
C GLU A 177 -9.81 17.68 11.74
N ARG A 178 -8.72 17.14 12.27
CA ARG A 178 -8.43 17.07 13.71
C ARG A 178 -6.93 17.27 13.94
N ASP A 179 -6.60 17.94 15.04
CA ASP A 179 -5.22 18.02 15.53
C ASP A 179 -4.69 16.62 15.90
N ALA A 180 -3.36 16.47 15.92
CA ALA A 180 -2.71 15.22 16.29
C ALA A 180 -3.11 14.69 17.68
N GLY A 181 -3.59 15.54 18.60
CA GLY A 181 -4.02 15.12 19.94
C GLY A 181 -5.45 14.56 20.02
N TYR A 182 -6.22 14.60 18.92
CA TYR A 182 -7.59 14.08 18.91
C TYR A 182 -7.64 12.58 19.26
N ALA A 183 -8.68 12.19 20.00
CA ALA A 183 -8.78 10.84 20.59
C ALA A 183 -7.49 10.43 21.34
N GLN A 184 -6.85 11.38 22.02
CA GLN A 184 -5.57 11.20 22.73
C GLN A 184 -4.44 10.71 21.80
N GLY A 185 -4.46 11.12 20.53
CA GLY A 185 -3.50 10.72 19.51
C GLY A 185 -3.89 9.48 18.70
N ARG A 186 -4.91 8.73 19.10
CA ARG A 186 -5.13 7.36 18.63
C ARG A 186 -5.88 7.23 17.30
N GLN A 187 -6.05 8.32 16.56
CA GLN A 187 -6.80 8.32 15.29
C GLN A 187 -6.13 9.14 14.18
N THR A 188 -4.79 9.26 14.18
CA THR A 188 -4.06 9.88 13.06
C THR A 188 -3.63 8.85 12.00
N GLN A 189 -3.96 7.57 12.16
CA GLN A 189 -3.80 6.55 11.15
C GLN A 189 -4.93 5.54 11.33
N ILE A 190 -5.50 5.09 10.22
CA ILE A 190 -6.62 4.16 10.17
C ILE A 190 -6.41 3.12 9.08
N SER A 191 -7.22 2.08 9.08
CA SER A 191 -7.59 1.29 7.91
C SER A 191 -8.92 0.63 8.19
N GLY A 192 -9.70 0.28 7.18
CA GLY A 192 -11.03 -0.28 7.41
C GLY A 192 -11.72 -0.78 6.16
N TYR A 193 -12.83 -1.47 6.39
CA TYR A 193 -13.70 -1.97 5.34
C TYR A 193 -15.17 -1.78 5.75
N TYR A 194 -16.04 -1.74 4.75
CA TYR A 194 -17.48 -1.69 4.95
C TYR A 194 -18.07 -3.09 4.77
N ASP A 195 -18.74 -3.58 5.82
CA ASP A 195 -19.58 -4.77 5.77
C ASP A 195 -21.05 -4.35 5.58
N PRO A 196 -21.66 -4.60 4.41
CA PRO A 196 -23.04 -4.19 4.14
C PRO A 196 -24.08 -5.12 4.78
N ILE A 197 -23.69 -6.19 5.49
CA ILE A 197 -24.61 -7.15 6.07
C ILE A 197 -25.38 -6.48 7.23
N PRO A 198 -26.72 -6.40 7.16
CA PRO A 198 -27.51 -5.81 8.23
C PRO A 198 -27.37 -6.59 9.54
N THR A 199 -27.30 -5.87 10.66
CA THR A 199 -27.39 -6.42 12.01
C THR A 199 -28.59 -5.83 12.74
N ALA A 200 -28.92 -6.35 13.92
CA ALA A 200 -29.97 -5.78 14.77
C ALA A 200 -29.70 -4.31 15.16
N GLU A 201 -28.44 -3.88 15.12
CA GLU A 201 -27.99 -2.54 15.50
C GLU A 201 -27.73 -1.63 14.30
N SER A 202 -27.66 -2.18 13.09
CA SER A 202 -27.52 -1.39 11.86
C SER A 202 -28.15 -2.08 10.67
N GLU A 203 -29.23 -1.49 10.16
CA GLU A 203 -29.93 -1.96 8.95
C GLU A 203 -29.08 -1.84 7.68
N ARG A 204 -28.02 -1.02 7.71
CA ARG A 204 -27.10 -0.79 6.58
C ARG A 204 -25.73 -1.41 6.80
N GLY A 205 -25.57 -2.27 7.80
CA GLY A 205 -24.26 -2.82 8.17
C GLY A 205 -23.31 -1.79 8.77
N TRP A 206 -22.03 -2.12 8.85
CA TRP A 206 -21.04 -1.37 9.62
C TRP A 206 -19.77 -1.11 8.81
N VAL A 207 -19.16 0.04 9.05
CA VAL A 207 -17.76 0.30 8.68
C VAL A 207 -16.92 -0.10 9.88
N TYR A 208 -16.03 -1.07 9.72
CA TYR A 208 -15.08 -1.47 10.75
C TYR A 208 -13.72 -0.83 10.49
N LEU A 209 -13.09 -0.32 11.53
CA LEU A 209 -11.83 0.41 11.43
C LEU A 209 -10.84 -0.07 12.48
N VAL A 210 -9.60 -0.25 12.07
CA VAL A 210 -8.46 -0.32 12.96
C VAL A 210 -7.80 1.05 12.96
N ALA A 211 -7.52 1.62 14.13
CA ALA A 211 -6.95 2.94 14.28
C ALA A 211 -5.84 2.98 15.34
N ASN A 212 -4.89 3.89 15.14
CA ASN A 212 -3.79 4.18 16.06
C ASN A 212 -3.22 5.59 15.74
N ASN A 213 -1.94 5.81 16.06
CA ASN A 213 -1.19 7.00 15.66
C ASN A 213 -0.15 6.73 14.58
N PHE A 214 0.12 7.76 13.77
CA PHE A 214 1.00 7.65 12.60
C PHE A 214 2.46 7.35 12.99
N ASP A 215 2.88 7.82 14.17
CA ASP A 215 4.24 7.60 14.69
C ASP A 215 4.39 6.27 15.46
N ARG A 216 3.33 5.43 15.48
CA ARG A 216 3.32 4.06 16.03
C ARG A 216 3.51 3.98 17.54
N SER A 217 3.45 5.11 18.25
CA SER A 217 3.69 5.18 19.70
C SER A 217 2.46 4.80 20.56
N GLY A 218 1.30 4.64 19.95
CA GLY A 218 0.02 4.37 20.58
C GLY A 218 -0.49 2.96 20.25
N PRO A 219 -1.50 2.48 21.00
CA PRO A 219 -2.05 1.15 20.81
C PRO A 219 -2.85 1.05 19.51
N VAL A 220 -3.01 -0.18 19.02
CA VAL A 220 -3.97 -0.52 17.97
C VAL A 220 -5.34 -0.72 18.60
N GLU A 221 -6.33 0.03 18.15
CA GLU A 221 -7.70 0.00 18.65
C GLU A 221 -8.67 -0.30 17.51
N LEU A 222 -9.82 -0.89 17.87
CA LEU A 222 -10.89 -1.22 16.93
C LEU A 222 -12.08 -0.30 17.14
N TYR A 223 -12.64 0.18 16.03
CA TYR A 223 -13.81 1.02 15.98
C TYR A 223 -14.82 0.47 14.97
N ARG A 224 -16.08 0.88 15.12
CA ARG A 224 -17.08 0.78 14.06
C ARG A 224 -17.86 2.08 13.91
N ALA A 225 -18.39 2.33 12.72
CA ALA A 225 -19.24 3.49 12.43
C ALA A 225 -20.37 3.12 11.47
N GLY A 226 -21.47 3.88 11.52
CA GLY A 226 -22.50 3.78 10.49
C GLY A 226 -21.95 4.31 9.16
N PRO A 227 -22.35 3.72 8.00
CA PRO A 227 -21.84 4.15 6.70
C PRO A 227 -22.15 5.63 6.38
N ASP A 228 -23.24 6.18 6.92
CA ASP A 228 -23.64 7.58 6.71
C ASP A 228 -22.97 8.57 7.67
N SER A 229 -22.42 8.08 8.79
CA SER A 229 -21.80 8.92 9.82
C SER A 229 -20.29 8.77 9.89
N PHE A 230 -19.70 7.81 9.17
CA PHE A 230 -18.26 7.50 9.19
C PHE A 230 -17.36 8.74 9.09
N THR A 231 -17.72 9.73 8.27
CA THR A 231 -16.88 10.92 8.08
C THR A 231 -16.78 11.81 9.31
N ASP A 232 -17.71 11.65 10.26
CA ASP A 232 -17.64 12.27 11.57
C ASP A 232 -17.07 11.29 12.59
N ARG A 233 -15.77 11.49 12.91
CA ARG A 233 -15.03 10.64 13.85
C ARG A 233 -15.61 10.64 15.27
N ASP A 234 -16.39 11.65 15.64
CA ASP A 234 -17.04 11.71 16.96
C ASP A 234 -18.19 10.68 17.08
N THR A 235 -18.63 10.10 15.96
CA THR A 235 -19.67 9.05 15.93
C THR A 235 -19.12 7.63 16.02
N TRP A 236 -17.79 7.46 15.99
CA TRP A 236 -17.17 6.14 15.99
C TRP A 236 -17.32 5.46 17.34
N GLN A 237 -17.77 4.21 17.30
CA GLN A 237 -17.95 3.36 18.48
C GLN A 237 -16.70 2.50 18.67
N ALA A 238 -15.96 2.73 19.75
CA ALA A 238 -14.81 1.92 20.09
C ALA A 238 -15.23 0.53 20.60
N TRP A 239 -14.41 -0.48 20.33
CA TRP A 239 -14.49 -1.78 20.97
C TRP A 239 -13.78 -1.72 22.33
N SER A 240 -14.49 -2.09 23.39
CA SER A 240 -13.95 -2.07 24.75
C SER A 240 -13.27 -3.38 25.16
N GLY A 241 -13.10 -4.33 24.23
CA GLY A 241 -12.77 -5.72 24.54
C GLY A 241 -13.97 -6.60 24.89
N ALA A 242 -15.16 -6.00 25.06
CA ALA A 242 -16.38 -6.72 25.43
C ALA A 242 -17.66 -6.18 24.77
N GLN A 243 -17.72 -4.87 24.50
CA GLN A 243 -18.87 -4.23 23.86
C GLN A 243 -18.45 -3.03 23.01
N TRP A 244 -19.36 -2.57 22.15
CA TRP A 244 -19.17 -1.37 21.33
C TRP A 244 -19.66 -0.10 22.06
N GLY A 245 -18.98 1.02 21.84
CA GLY A 245 -19.37 2.33 22.37
C GLY A 245 -18.88 2.63 23.79
N GLY A 246 -17.86 1.91 24.27
CA GLY A 246 -17.19 2.15 25.56
C GLY A 246 -15.81 2.79 25.42
N GLU A 247 -15.04 2.81 26.51
CA GLU A 247 -13.61 3.17 26.44
C GLU A 247 -12.87 2.18 25.55
N PRO A 248 -12.01 2.66 24.62
CA PRO A 248 -11.30 1.78 23.71
C PRO A 248 -10.31 0.89 24.48
N ALA A 249 -10.23 -0.37 24.08
CA ALA A 249 -9.22 -1.31 24.56
C ALA A 249 -8.22 -1.63 23.43
N PRO A 250 -6.91 -1.64 23.73
CA PRO A 250 -5.90 -2.15 22.79
C PRO A 250 -6.24 -3.58 22.35
N LEU A 251 -6.08 -3.87 21.07
CA LEU A 251 -6.26 -5.25 20.55
C LEU A 251 -5.12 -6.17 21.00
N TRP A 252 -3.90 -5.66 21.09
CA TRP A 252 -2.70 -6.30 21.66
C TRP A 252 -1.63 -5.22 21.97
N ASP A 253 -0.52 -5.62 22.59
CA ASP A 253 0.45 -4.70 23.21
C ASP A 253 1.61 -4.22 22.29
N ASP A 254 1.69 -4.71 21.04
CA ASP A 254 2.79 -4.32 20.16
C ASP A 254 2.62 -2.90 19.60
N MET A 255 3.76 -2.26 19.29
CA MET A 255 3.79 -1.04 18.51
C MET A 255 3.57 -1.38 17.03
N VAL A 256 2.59 -0.76 16.42
CA VAL A 256 2.13 -1.11 15.06
C VAL A 256 2.00 0.14 14.21
N GLY A 257 2.25 0.00 12.91
CA GLY A 257 2.05 1.06 11.92
C GLY A 257 1.62 0.53 10.56
N GLU A 258 1.24 1.47 9.70
CA GLU A 258 0.92 1.26 8.28
C GLU A 258 -0.04 0.09 8.07
N MET A 259 -1.17 0.16 8.73
CA MET A 259 -2.16 -0.92 8.76
C MET A 259 -2.94 -0.98 7.45
N SER A 260 -3.30 -2.19 7.03
CA SER A 260 -4.23 -2.45 5.93
C SER A 260 -5.18 -3.57 6.33
N VAL A 261 -6.45 -3.25 6.55
CA VAL A 261 -7.49 -4.22 6.88
C VAL A 261 -8.50 -4.31 5.74
N ARG A 262 -8.83 -5.54 5.33
CA ARG A 262 -9.85 -5.85 4.33
C ARG A 262 -10.69 -7.03 4.78
N GLN A 263 -11.90 -7.14 4.23
CA GLN A 263 -12.69 -8.36 4.32
C GLN A 263 -12.38 -9.24 3.11
N LEU A 264 -11.87 -10.45 3.34
CA LEU A 264 -11.60 -11.46 2.30
C LEU A 264 -12.38 -12.73 2.64
N ASP A 265 -13.21 -13.22 1.71
CA ASP A 265 -14.07 -14.40 1.90
C ASP A 265 -14.89 -14.36 3.22
N GLY A 266 -15.40 -13.18 3.58
CA GLY A 266 -16.17 -12.94 4.80
C GLY A 266 -15.33 -12.88 6.09
N ARG A 267 -14.01 -13.01 6.02
CA ARG A 267 -13.09 -12.92 7.16
C ARG A 267 -12.41 -11.56 7.20
N THR A 268 -12.09 -11.10 8.41
CA THR A 268 -11.26 -9.91 8.61
C THR A 268 -9.80 -10.26 8.46
N VAL A 269 -9.11 -9.59 7.55
CA VAL A 269 -7.68 -9.77 7.31
C VAL A 269 -6.97 -8.45 7.54
N LEU A 270 -6.03 -8.42 8.49
CA LEU A 270 -5.25 -7.24 8.84
C LEU A 270 -3.77 -7.52 8.58
N SER A 271 -3.14 -6.76 7.70
CA SER A 271 -1.68 -6.72 7.53
C SER A 271 -1.12 -5.40 8.04
N TYR A 272 0.06 -5.44 8.64
CA TYR A 272 0.63 -4.29 9.34
C TYR A 272 2.13 -4.43 9.55
N PHE A 273 2.80 -3.30 9.78
CA PHE A 273 4.17 -3.27 10.28
C PHE A 273 4.18 -3.40 11.80
N ASN A 274 4.91 -4.38 12.33
CA ASN A 274 5.14 -4.55 13.76
C ASN A 274 6.46 -3.85 14.14
N ALA A 275 6.39 -2.67 14.72
CA ALA A 275 7.54 -1.89 15.13
C ALA A 275 8.26 -2.48 16.37
N THR A 276 7.60 -3.33 17.15
CA THR A 276 8.24 -4.06 18.26
C THR A 276 9.29 -5.04 17.74
N THR A 277 8.96 -5.77 16.65
CA THR A 277 9.82 -6.83 16.09
C THR A 277 10.58 -6.40 14.82
N GLY A 278 10.10 -5.36 14.15
CA GLY A 278 10.55 -4.93 12.82
C GLY A 278 9.94 -5.73 11.66
N ASN A 279 9.03 -6.65 11.92
CA ASN A 279 8.46 -7.55 10.90
C ASN A 279 7.25 -6.95 10.19
N MET A 280 6.93 -7.50 9.02
CA MET A 280 5.59 -7.38 8.44
C MET A 280 4.76 -8.59 8.83
N GLU A 281 3.56 -8.36 9.35
CA GLU A 281 2.70 -9.41 9.88
C GLU A 281 1.31 -9.33 9.25
N ILE A 282 0.60 -10.47 9.29
CA ILE A 282 -0.78 -10.57 8.86
C ILE A 282 -1.57 -11.48 9.83
N ARG A 283 -2.80 -11.08 10.12
CA ARG A 283 -3.76 -11.78 10.98
C ARG A 283 -5.04 -12.03 10.20
N VAL A 284 -5.65 -13.20 10.43
CA VAL A 284 -6.98 -13.54 9.90
C VAL A 284 -7.90 -13.86 11.07
N ALA A 285 -9.05 -13.20 11.13
CA ALA A 285 -10.08 -13.43 12.13
C ALA A 285 -11.44 -13.64 11.44
N ASP A 286 -12.31 -14.44 12.05
CA ASP A 286 -13.67 -14.62 11.52
C ASP A 286 -14.53 -13.34 11.67
N ASP A 287 -14.20 -12.51 12.66
CA ASP A 287 -14.84 -11.22 12.95
C ASP A 287 -13.76 -10.21 13.41
N PRO A 288 -13.91 -8.88 13.13
CA PRO A 288 -12.91 -7.89 13.50
C PRO A 288 -12.58 -7.84 15.01
N THR A 289 -13.52 -8.17 15.89
CA THR A 289 -13.29 -8.24 17.34
C THR A 289 -12.34 -9.38 17.75
N GLY A 290 -12.15 -10.38 16.88
CA GLY A 290 -11.21 -11.49 17.06
C GLY A 290 -9.77 -11.20 16.68
N LEU A 291 -9.46 -10.02 16.12
CA LEU A 291 -8.10 -9.67 15.65
C LEU A 291 -7.02 -9.77 16.73
N GLY A 292 -7.36 -9.46 17.99
CA GLY A 292 -6.42 -9.49 19.11
C GLY A 292 -5.83 -10.87 19.39
N THR A 293 -6.60 -11.93 19.16
CA THR A 293 -6.21 -13.33 19.44
C THR A 293 -6.02 -14.18 18.18
N ALA A 294 -6.24 -13.60 17.00
CA ALA A 294 -6.05 -14.25 15.71
C ALA A 294 -4.61 -14.77 15.54
N PRO A 295 -4.42 -15.92 14.84
CA PRO A 295 -3.09 -16.41 14.52
C PRO A 295 -2.32 -15.40 13.67
N VAL A 296 -1.02 -15.25 13.96
CA VAL A 296 -0.11 -14.33 13.26
C VAL A 296 0.72 -15.09 12.24
N THR A 297 0.79 -14.59 11.02
CA THR A 297 1.76 -15.04 10.00
C THR A 297 2.75 -13.91 9.73
N THR A 298 4.05 -14.19 9.81
CA THR A 298 5.09 -13.22 9.44
C THR A 298 5.27 -13.22 7.92
N VAL A 299 4.84 -12.13 7.27
CA VAL A 299 4.99 -11.93 5.81
C VAL A 299 6.44 -11.59 5.48
N VAL A 300 7.08 -10.71 6.24
CA VAL A 300 8.48 -10.33 6.04
C VAL A 300 9.20 -10.36 7.37
N VAL A 301 10.36 -11.01 7.39
CA VAL A 301 11.25 -11.03 8.55
C VAL A 301 12.24 -9.89 8.44
N ALA A 302 12.31 -9.04 9.45
CA ALA A 302 13.29 -7.95 9.51
C ALA A 302 14.72 -8.52 9.44
N ALA A 303 15.57 -7.93 8.60
CA ALA A 303 16.96 -8.34 8.47
C ALA A 303 17.90 -7.13 8.32
N PRO A 304 19.21 -7.31 8.55
CA PRO A 304 20.20 -6.29 8.20
C PRO A 304 20.19 -5.99 6.70
N TRP A 305 20.65 -4.78 6.34
CA TRP A 305 20.89 -4.42 4.94
C TRP A 305 21.94 -5.34 4.31
N PRO A 306 21.71 -5.86 3.09
CA PRO A 306 22.75 -6.52 2.31
C PRO A 306 23.77 -5.49 1.78
N ASP A 307 24.91 -6.01 1.31
CA ASP A 307 25.89 -5.24 0.53
C ASP A 307 26.07 -5.91 -0.85
N PRO A 308 25.59 -5.29 -1.95
CA PRO A 308 24.98 -3.97 -2.04
C PRO A 308 23.50 -3.93 -1.57
N ALA A 309 23.03 -2.74 -1.18
CA ALA A 309 21.72 -2.52 -0.53
C ALA A 309 20.51 -2.85 -1.42
N GLU A 310 20.67 -2.82 -2.74
CA GLU A 310 19.62 -3.07 -3.72
C GLU A 310 19.26 -4.56 -3.84
N VAL A 311 20.19 -5.45 -3.43
CA VAL A 311 20.05 -6.90 -3.58
C VAL A 311 18.88 -7.41 -2.76
N LEU A 312 18.06 -8.25 -3.39
CA LEU A 312 17.01 -9.01 -2.73
C LEU A 312 17.42 -10.49 -2.70
N PRO A 313 17.11 -11.22 -1.61
CA PRO A 313 17.44 -12.66 -1.50
C PRO A 313 16.62 -13.49 -2.51
N PRO A 314 16.73 -14.82 -2.60
CA PRO A 314 15.81 -15.62 -3.43
C PRO A 314 14.33 -15.41 -3.07
N PRO A 315 13.35 -15.64 -3.97
CA PRO A 315 11.91 -15.42 -3.71
C PRO A 315 11.33 -16.11 -2.47
N GLN A 316 11.86 -17.27 -2.08
CA GLN A 316 11.41 -18.05 -0.92
C GLN A 316 11.95 -17.53 0.41
N ASP A 317 12.92 -16.62 0.36
CA ASP A 317 13.49 -15.96 1.52
C ASP A 317 12.82 -14.58 1.66
N ASN A 318 11.91 -14.49 2.64
CA ASN A 318 11.11 -13.31 2.92
C ASN A 318 11.80 -12.32 3.86
N ARG A 319 13.14 -12.34 3.95
CA ARG A 319 13.90 -11.33 4.70
C ARG A 319 13.98 -10.01 3.95
N LEU A 320 13.82 -8.90 4.67
CA LEU A 320 13.97 -7.55 4.14
C LEU A 320 14.51 -6.59 5.20
N ALA A 321 15.36 -5.65 4.78
CA ALA A 321 15.87 -4.60 5.65
C ALA A 321 14.93 -3.40 5.69
N GLN A 322 14.62 -2.94 6.91
CA GLN A 322 13.76 -1.78 7.20
C GLN A 322 12.41 -1.81 6.43
N PRO A 323 11.61 -2.90 6.55
CA PRO A 323 10.29 -2.95 5.96
C PRO A 323 9.32 -2.03 6.71
N TYR A 324 8.25 -1.60 6.03
CA TYR A 324 7.04 -0.98 6.58
C TYR A 324 5.93 -1.03 5.53
N GLY A 325 4.72 -0.54 5.81
CA GLY A 325 3.59 -0.69 4.88
C GLY A 325 2.82 -1.97 5.13
N GLY A 326 2.59 -2.78 4.10
CA GLY A 326 1.84 -4.04 4.23
C GLY A 326 0.43 -3.94 3.65
N TYR A 327 0.28 -3.30 2.50
CA TYR A 327 -1.03 -3.02 1.93
C TYR A 327 -1.58 -4.18 1.14
N ILE A 328 -2.82 -4.57 1.46
CA ILE A 328 -3.48 -5.73 0.85
C ILE A 328 -4.09 -5.30 -0.49
N ALA A 329 -3.78 -6.03 -1.57
CA ALA A 329 -4.40 -5.77 -2.87
C ALA A 329 -5.87 -6.23 -2.93
N PRO A 330 -6.75 -5.53 -3.68
CA PRO A 330 -8.17 -5.87 -3.79
C PRO A 330 -8.46 -7.28 -4.31
N THR A 331 -7.60 -7.82 -5.20
CA THR A 331 -7.79 -9.15 -5.81
C THR A 331 -7.33 -10.32 -4.94
N SER A 332 -6.88 -10.03 -3.72
CA SER A 332 -6.37 -11.05 -2.78
C SER A 332 -7.42 -12.09 -2.43
N THR A 333 -6.99 -13.34 -2.29
CA THR A 333 -7.78 -14.43 -1.67
C THR A 333 -7.12 -14.89 -0.38
N LEU A 334 -7.85 -15.62 0.47
CA LEU A 334 -7.26 -16.19 1.69
C LEU A 334 -6.17 -17.24 1.44
N ASP A 335 -6.04 -17.78 0.23
CA ASP A 335 -4.98 -18.73 -0.13
C ASP A 335 -3.77 -18.04 -0.78
N ALA A 336 -3.90 -16.79 -1.20
CA ALA A 336 -2.84 -16.01 -1.82
C ALA A 336 -3.09 -14.49 -1.63
N VAL A 337 -2.94 -14.02 -0.40
CA VAL A 337 -3.03 -12.59 -0.10
C VAL A 337 -1.83 -11.86 -0.72
N ARG A 338 -2.11 -10.82 -1.50
CA ARG A 338 -1.10 -9.96 -2.12
C ARG A 338 -0.79 -8.80 -1.17
N VAL A 339 0.45 -8.72 -0.70
CA VAL A 339 0.89 -7.70 0.27
C VAL A 339 2.00 -6.85 -0.32
N PHE A 340 1.84 -5.54 -0.24
CA PHE A 340 2.77 -4.55 -0.76
C PHE A 340 3.53 -3.87 0.38
N VAL A 341 4.82 -4.15 0.44
CA VAL A 341 5.72 -3.76 1.55
C VAL A 341 6.70 -2.71 1.05
N SER A 342 6.75 -1.58 1.73
CA SER A 342 7.71 -0.52 1.47
C SER A 342 9.07 -0.85 2.11
N GLN A 343 10.12 -0.32 1.49
CA GLN A 343 11.50 -0.45 1.92
C GLN A 343 12.20 0.89 1.79
N TRP A 344 12.84 1.36 2.86
CA TRP A 344 13.59 2.62 2.83
C TRP A 344 14.93 2.50 3.55
N ASN A 345 16.02 2.68 2.83
CA ASN A 345 17.36 2.76 3.42
C ASN A 345 17.60 4.12 4.08
N THR A 346 17.53 4.16 5.41
CA THR A 346 17.77 5.37 6.22
C THR A 346 19.19 5.45 6.78
N MET A 347 20.09 4.55 6.39
CA MET A 347 21.49 4.56 6.86
C MET A 347 22.25 5.81 6.36
N PRO A 348 23.40 6.18 6.97
CA PRO A 348 24.23 7.28 6.47
C PRO A 348 24.63 7.06 5.01
N ARG A 349 24.47 8.10 4.16
CA ARG A 349 24.61 8.01 2.69
C ARG A 349 23.59 7.08 2.01
N GLY A 350 22.51 6.73 2.72
CA GLY A 350 21.34 6.03 2.20
C GLY A 350 20.42 6.95 1.39
N GLY A 351 19.11 6.68 1.45
CA GLY A 351 18.07 7.28 0.60
C GLY A 351 17.70 6.40 -0.60
N THR A 352 18.42 5.30 -0.81
CA THR A 352 18.13 4.26 -1.81
C THR A 352 18.50 2.87 -1.25
N PRO A 353 17.70 1.81 -1.52
CA PRO A 353 16.43 1.87 -2.23
C PRO A 353 15.32 2.55 -1.41
N TYR A 354 14.37 3.14 -2.13
CA TYR A 354 13.11 3.65 -1.62
C TYR A 354 11.99 3.20 -2.57
N ARG A 355 11.39 2.07 -2.22
CA ARG A 355 10.58 1.25 -3.14
C ARG A 355 9.51 0.45 -2.40
N VAL A 356 8.56 -0.07 -3.18
CA VAL A 356 7.54 -1.02 -2.75
C VAL A 356 7.81 -2.38 -3.39
N ILE A 357 7.65 -3.45 -2.62
CA ILE A 357 7.90 -4.83 -3.03
C ILE A 357 6.63 -5.66 -2.79
N GLN A 358 6.24 -6.45 -3.78
CA GLN A 358 5.07 -7.31 -3.72
C GLN A 358 5.43 -8.71 -3.20
N TYR A 359 4.60 -9.19 -2.28
CA TYR A 359 4.65 -10.53 -1.69
C TYR A 359 3.30 -11.24 -1.88
N ALA A 360 3.34 -12.57 -1.85
CA ALA A 360 2.18 -13.44 -1.78
C ALA A 360 2.26 -14.26 -0.50
N VAL A 361 1.18 -14.36 0.27
CA VAL A 361 1.13 -15.16 1.50
C VAL A 361 -0.18 -15.95 1.58
N ASN A 362 -0.10 -17.21 1.99
CA ASN A 362 -1.26 -17.96 2.45
C ASN A 362 -1.26 -17.86 3.99
N PRO A 363 -1.99 -16.91 4.61
CA PRO A 363 -1.94 -16.74 6.05
C PRO A 363 -2.50 -17.94 6.80
N LEU A 364 -2.01 -18.13 8.03
CA LEU A 364 -2.68 -18.97 9.01
C LEU A 364 -4.10 -18.45 9.24
N LYS A 365 -5.06 -19.38 9.31
CA LYS A 365 -6.48 -19.10 9.52
C LYS A 365 -6.89 -19.61 10.92
N PRO A 366 -7.89 -18.99 11.57
CA PRO A 366 -8.47 -19.55 12.77
C PRO A 366 -9.06 -20.93 12.45
N SER A 367 -8.89 -21.84 13.42
CA SER A 367 -9.24 -23.26 13.33
C SER A 367 -10.74 -23.53 13.40
#